data_AF-A0A745HJ27-F1
#
_entry.id   AF-A0A745HJ27-F1
#
_cell.length_a   1.000
_cell.length_b   1.000
_cell.length_c   1.000
_cell.angle_alpha   90.00
_cell.angle_beta   90.00
_cell.angle_gamma   90.00
#
_symmetry.space_group_name_H-M   'P 1'
#
loop_
_entity.id
_entity.type
_entity.pdbx_description
1 polymer ?
#
loop_
_entity_poly.entity_id
_entity_poly.type
_entity_poly.pdbx_seq_one_letter_code
_entity_poly.pdbx_strand_id
1 'polypeptide(L)'
;MLFWKKMPSLWIGNQIAEFSDLDTAKAIAALKIYLTFCLFCKESDSGCRTVKLTFSDICETASMSRSLVNEGLKILYAKKLIKNVSQTERKKIYTVDVLGPHEDGWCKLPLKGVVGEDNKISAFQSMHNRYPFELLALQTYMYLLYARDNRNDYTLA
;
A
#
# COMPACT_ATOMS: atom_id res chain seq x y z
N MET A 1 21.20 -3.34 -5.71
CA MET A 1 20.16 -2.85 -4.77
C MET A 1 18.93 -2.52 -5.60
N LEU A 2 17.76 -3.09 -5.30
CA LEU A 2 16.52 -2.78 -6.03
C LEU A 2 16.04 -1.37 -5.63
N PHE A 3 15.82 -0.51 -6.63
CA PHE A 3 15.35 0.86 -6.42
C PHE A 3 13.82 0.97 -6.34
N TRP A 4 13.11 -0.14 -6.50
CA TRP A 4 11.66 -0.21 -6.59
C TRP A 4 11.15 -1.59 -6.09
N LYS A 5 9.84 -1.67 -5.87
CA LYS A 5 9.09 -2.88 -5.47
C LYS A 5 7.93 -3.12 -6.43
N LYS A 6 7.59 -4.39 -6.71
CA LYS A 6 6.38 -4.72 -7.47
C LYS A 6 5.16 -4.38 -6.62
N MET A 7 4.23 -3.57 -7.12
CA MET A 7 2.95 -3.27 -6.46
C MET A 7 1.79 -3.74 -7.36
N PRO A 8 0.87 -4.60 -6.89
CA PRO A 8 -0.36 -4.85 -7.62
C PRO A 8 -1.11 -3.53 -7.84
N SER A 9 -1.46 -3.23 -9.08
CA SER A 9 -1.97 -1.91 -9.47
C SER A 9 -3.25 -1.96 -10.29
N LEU A 10 -3.63 -3.12 -10.84
CA LEU A 10 -4.83 -3.23 -11.69
C LEU A 10 -6.13 -2.77 -11.01
N TRP A 11 -6.25 -2.94 -9.69
CA TRP A 11 -7.41 -2.47 -8.94
C TRP A 11 -7.51 -0.94 -8.91
N ILE A 12 -6.38 -0.22 -9.05
CA ILE A 12 -6.33 1.26 -8.95
C ILE A 12 -7.20 1.87 -10.04
N GLY A 13 -7.06 1.42 -11.29
CA GLY A 13 -7.87 1.94 -12.41
C GLY A 13 -9.39 1.76 -12.25
N ASN A 14 -9.82 0.80 -11.43
CA ASN A 14 -11.24 0.47 -11.26
C ASN A 14 -11.84 0.99 -9.94
N GLN A 15 -11.05 1.07 -8.86
CA GLN A 15 -11.57 1.26 -7.51
C GLN A 15 -10.95 2.45 -6.77
N ILE A 16 -9.91 3.12 -7.29
CA ILE A 16 -9.24 4.19 -6.55
C ILE A 16 -10.18 5.36 -6.25
N ALA A 17 -11.12 5.67 -7.15
CA ALA A 17 -12.09 6.74 -6.99
C ALA A 17 -13.09 6.46 -5.85
N GLU A 18 -13.43 5.19 -5.59
CA GLU A 18 -14.34 4.79 -4.50
C GLU A 18 -13.80 5.11 -3.10
N PHE A 19 -12.50 5.42 -2.96
CA PHE A 19 -11.94 5.87 -1.69
C PHE A 19 -12.39 7.29 -1.33
N SER A 20 -12.86 8.07 -2.30
CA SER A 20 -13.42 9.41 -2.08
C SER A 20 -14.78 9.38 -1.40
N ASP A 21 -15.51 8.25 -1.46
CA ASP A 21 -16.80 8.06 -0.78
C ASP A 21 -16.65 7.67 0.70
N LEU A 22 -15.41 7.40 1.14
CA LEU A 22 -15.11 7.03 2.51
C LEU A 22 -14.77 8.28 3.35
N ASP A 23 -14.80 8.12 4.67
CA ASP A 23 -14.19 9.11 5.57
C ASP A 23 -12.73 9.37 5.16
N THR A 24 -12.38 10.65 4.98
CA THR A 24 -11.09 11.05 4.42
C THR A 24 -9.91 10.48 5.21
N ALA A 25 -9.96 10.50 6.54
CA ALA A 25 -8.88 10.02 7.37
C ALA A 25 -8.70 8.49 7.24
N LYS A 26 -9.82 7.76 7.20
CA LYS A 26 -9.82 6.31 7.02
C LYS A 26 -9.36 5.90 5.61
N ALA A 27 -9.76 6.65 4.59
CA ALA A 27 -9.34 6.44 3.21
C ALA A 27 -7.82 6.61 3.05
N ILE A 28 -7.28 7.73 3.55
CA ILE A 28 -5.84 7.99 3.60
C ILE A 28 -5.12 6.84 4.33
N ALA A 29 -5.67 6.40 5.46
CA ALA A 29 -5.07 5.32 6.23
C ALA A 29 -5.00 4.00 5.46
N ALA A 30 -6.08 3.62 4.78
CA ALA A 30 -6.10 2.43 3.94
C ALA A 30 -5.04 2.49 2.82
N LEU A 31 -4.95 3.61 2.09
CA LEU A 31 -3.97 3.77 1.00
C LEU A 31 -2.52 3.76 1.52
N LYS A 32 -2.24 4.43 2.65
CA LYS A 32 -0.93 4.41 3.30
C LYS A 32 -0.50 3.01 3.74
N ILE A 33 -1.43 2.22 4.29
CA ILE A 33 -1.16 0.83 4.70
C ILE A 33 -0.87 -0.03 3.48
N TYR A 34 -1.65 0.11 2.41
CA TYR A 34 -1.42 -0.65 1.18
C TYR A 34 -0.04 -0.38 0.59
N LEU A 35 0.35 0.90 0.46
CA LEU A 35 1.68 1.30 -0.01
C LEU A 35 2.79 0.75 0.90
N THR A 36 2.62 0.86 2.22
CA THR A 36 3.53 0.29 3.20
C THR A 36 3.70 -1.23 2.98
N PHE A 37 2.61 -1.95 2.80
CA PHE A 37 2.68 -3.41 2.59
C PHE A 37 3.43 -3.76 1.31
N CYS A 38 3.20 -3.03 0.21
CA CYS A 38 3.94 -3.24 -1.04
C CYS A 38 5.43 -2.87 -0.94
N LEU A 39 5.80 -1.84 -0.17
CA LEU A 39 7.20 -1.45 0.01
C LEU A 39 7.98 -2.47 0.83
N PHE A 40 7.36 -3.03 1.88
CA PHE A 40 8.03 -3.88 2.86
C PHE A 40 7.77 -5.38 2.67
N CYS A 41 6.98 -5.77 1.68
CA CYS A 41 6.79 -7.19 1.37
C CYS A 41 8.07 -7.86 0.88
N LYS A 42 8.16 -9.16 1.17
CA LYS A 42 9.18 -10.09 0.69
C LYS A 42 8.47 -11.23 -0.03
N GLU A 43 9.05 -11.66 -1.14
CA GLU A 43 8.60 -12.84 -1.86
C GLU A 43 8.86 -14.07 -0.99
N SER A 44 7.86 -14.95 -0.91
CA SER A 44 7.99 -16.26 -0.26
C SER A 44 8.34 -17.33 -1.28
N ASP A 45 8.66 -18.54 -0.81
CA ASP A 45 8.96 -19.69 -1.69
C ASP A 45 7.80 -20.05 -2.65
N SER A 46 6.57 -19.63 -2.31
CA SER A 46 5.38 -19.79 -3.15
C SER A 46 5.19 -18.71 -4.23
N GLY A 47 6.14 -17.77 -4.36
CA GLY A 47 6.04 -16.60 -5.26
C GLY A 47 5.12 -15.48 -4.73
N CYS A 48 4.35 -15.74 -3.67
CA CYS A 48 3.49 -14.73 -3.05
C CYS A 48 4.30 -13.76 -2.19
N ARG A 49 3.97 -12.47 -2.29
CA ARG A 49 4.55 -11.39 -1.50
C ARG A 49 3.85 -11.27 -0.16
N THR A 50 4.60 -11.46 0.91
CA THR A 50 4.10 -11.34 2.28
C THR A 50 4.85 -10.27 3.05
N VAL A 51 4.15 -9.61 3.96
CA VAL A 51 4.72 -8.60 4.85
C VAL A 51 4.46 -8.99 6.31
N LYS A 52 5.51 -8.92 7.11
CA LYS A 52 5.52 -9.26 8.54
C LYS A 52 5.71 -7.96 9.30
N LEU A 53 4.61 -7.30 9.63
CA LEU A 53 4.62 -6.05 10.40
C LEU A 53 3.66 -6.18 11.57
N THR A 54 4.14 -5.84 12.76
CA THR A 54 3.29 -5.68 13.93
C THR A 54 2.40 -4.44 13.75
N PHE A 55 1.37 -4.35 14.57
CA PHE A 55 0.50 -3.18 14.56
C PHE A 55 1.26 -1.88 14.91
N SER A 56 2.26 -1.97 15.80
CA SER A 56 3.15 -0.85 16.14
C SER A 56 4.02 -0.47 14.94
N ASP A 57 4.59 -1.46 14.24
CA ASP A 57 5.42 -1.19 13.05
C ASP A 57 4.60 -0.45 11.98
N ILE A 58 3.33 -0.83 11.77
CA ILE A 58 2.46 -0.13 10.82
C ILE A 58 2.22 1.32 11.27
N CYS A 59 1.98 1.55 12.57
CA CYS A 59 1.79 2.92 13.09
C CYS A 59 3.03 3.79 12.84
N GLU A 60 4.23 3.25 13.09
CA GLU A 60 5.49 3.96 12.95
C GLU A 60 5.86 4.21 11.49
N THR A 61 5.83 3.18 10.65
CA THR A 61 6.20 3.26 9.23
C THR A 61 5.20 4.10 8.43
N ALA A 62 3.90 3.93 8.69
CA ALA A 62 2.85 4.66 7.97
C ALA A 62 2.56 6.06 8.56
N SER A 63 3.16 6.39 9.72
CA SER A 63 2.94 7.63 10.47
C SER A 63 1.45 7.88 10.79
N MET A 64 0.86 6.93 11.54
CA MET A 64 -0.56 6.96 11.88
C MET A 64 -0.86 6.43 13.28
N SER A 65 -2.00 6.84 13.83
CA SER A 65 -2.49 6.32 15.10
C SER A 65 -2.98 4.88 14.98
N ARG A 66 -3.03 4.19 16.13
CA ARG A 66 -3.57 2.82 16.20
C ARG A 66 -5.02 2.71 15.71
N SER A 67 -5.86 3.71 16.01
CA SER A 67 -7.25 3.72 15.57
C SER A 67 -7.36 3.81 14.04
N LEU A 68 -6.55 4.65 13.39
CA LEU A 68 -6.52 4.76 11.93
C LEU A 68 -5.98 3.51 11.28
N VAL A 69 -4.96 2.86 11.84
CA VAL A 69 -4.47 1.57 11.33
C VAL A 69 -5.58 0.52 11.34
N ASN A 70 -6.36 0.45 12.42
CA ASN A 70 -7.46 -0.51 12.52
C ASN A 70 -8.54 -0.27 11.44
N GLU A 71 -8.96 0.99 11.28
CA GLU A 71 -9.98 1.35 10.29
C GLU A 71 -9.47 1.17 8.86
N GLY A 72 -8.22 1.53 8.57
CA GLY A 72 -7.60 1.32 7.26
C GLY A 72 -7.50 -0.17 6.89
N LEU A 73 -7.09 -1.03 7.83
CA LEU A 73 -7.07 -2.49 7.61
C LEU A 73 -8.48 -3.04 7.32
N LYS A 74 -9.51 -2.62 8.05
CA LYS A 74 -10.90 -3.03 7.78
C LYS A 74 -11.34 -2.68 6.36
N ILE A 75 -11.02 -1.47 5.89
CA ILE A 75 -11.33 -1.03 4.52
C ILE A 75 -10.62 -1.92 3.50
N LEU A 76 -9.32 -2.16 3.68
CA LEU A 76 -8.54 -2.99 2.76
C LEU A 76 -9.03 -4.44 2.71
N TYR A 77 -9.48 -5.00 3.84
CA TYR A 77 -10.14 -6.31 3.86
C TYR A 77 -11.48 -6.31 3.15
N ALA A 78 -12.34 -5.32 3.41
CA ALA A 78 -13.65 -5.20 2.77
C ALA A 78 -13.55 -5.08 1.24
N LYS A 79 -12.56 -4.31 0.77
CA LYS A 79 -12.23 -4.17 -0.67
C LYS A 79 -11.41 -5.34 -1.23
N LYS A 80 -11.08 -6.37 -0.43
CA LYS A 80 -10.30 -7.56 -0.83
C LYS A 80 -8.93 -7.21 -1.45
N LEU A 81 -8.31 -6.13 -0.98
CA LEU A 81 -6.98 -5.68 -1.43
C LEU A 81 -5.83 -6.29 -0.62
N ILE A 82 -6.14 -6.83 0.56
CA ILE A 82 -5.19 -7.55 1.40
C ILE A 82 -5.82 -8.81 1.97
N LYS A 83 -4.99 -9.76 2.39
CA LYS A 83 -5.39 -10.94 3.15
C LYS A 83 -4.47 -11.17 4.34
N ASN A 84 -5.03 -11.65 5.44
CA ASN A 84 -4.25 -12.15 6.57
C ASN A 84 -3.92 -13.63 6.32
N VAL A 85 -2.63 -13.98 6.33
CA VAL A 85 -2.14 -15.37 6.13
C VAL A 85 -1.40 -15.89 7.36
N SER A 86 -1.64 -15.27 8.51
CA SER A 86 -1.05 -15.65 9.78
C SER A 86 -1.47 -17.05 10.18
N GLN A 87 -0.52 -17.89 10.56
CA GLN A 87 -0.80 -19.21 11.14
C GLN A 87 -1.23 -19.12 12.62
N THR A 88 -0.90 -18.02 13.30
CA THR A 88 -1.23 -17.80 14.71
C THR A 88 -1.67 -16.35 14.94
N GLU A 89 -2.41 -16.11 16.02
CA GLU A 89 -2.88 -14.75 16.35
C GLU A 89 -1.74 -13.77 16.65
N ARG A 90 -0.61 -14.28 17.16
CA ARG A 90 0.54 -13.48 17.61
C ARG A 90 1.44 -12.99 16.47
N LYS A 91 1.56 -13.75 15.38
CA LYS A 91 2.39 -13.37 14.22
C LYS A 91 1.50 -12.87 13.10
N LYS A 92 1.35 -11.55 12.97
CA LYS A 92 0.57 -10.97 11.87
C LYS A 92 1.38 -10.95 10.57
N ILE A 93 0.94 -11.76 9.61
CA ILE A 93 1.47 -11.82 8.25
C ILE A 93 0.34 -11.43 7.30
N TYR A 94 0.61 -10.44 6.47
CA TYR A 94 -0.32 -9.95 5.46
C TYR A 94 0.21 -10.24 4.06
N THR A 95 -0.69 -10.34 3.09
CA THR A 95 -0.36 -10.40 1.67
C THR A 95 -1.22 -9.42 0.89
N VAL A 96 -0.63 -8.80 -0.12
CA VAL A 96 -1.34 -8.03 -1.17
C VAL A 96 -1.69 -8.90 -2.38
N ASP A 97 -1.16 -10.12 -2.43
CA ASP A 97 -1.38 -11.12 -3.47
C ASP A 97 -2.62 -11.97 -3.12
N VAL A 98 -3.79 -11.32 -3.08
CA VAL A 98 -5.03 -11.93 -2.55
C VAL A 98 -5.52 -13.11 -3.38
N LEU A 99 -5.32 -13.06 -4.70
CA LEU A 99 -5.70 -14.11 -5.65
C LEU A 99 -4.52 -15.02 -6.06
N GLY A 100 -3.35 -14.83 -5.45
CA GLY A 100 -2.10 -15.50 -5.83
C GLY A 100 -1.07 -14.53 -6.44
N PRO A 101 0.09 -15.04 -6.87
CA PRO A 101 1.15 -14.24 -7.45
C PRO A 101 0.65 -13.44 -8.67
N HIS A 102 1.06 -12.17 -8.75
CA HIS A 102 0.70 -11.32 -9.89
C HIS A 102 1.79 -11.39 -10.96
N GLU A 103 1.54 -12.17 -12.01
CA GLU A 103 2.38 -12.18 -13.22
C GLU A 103 2.23 -10.87 -14.01
N ASP A 104 1.02 -10.29 -14.02
CA ASP A 104 0.66 -9.06 -14.73
C ASP A 104 -0.20 -8.11 -13.85
N GLY A 105 -0.48 -6.90 -14.34
CA GLY A 105 -1.34 -5.93 -13.63
C GLY A 105 -0.68 -5.32 -12.38
N TRP A 106 0.64 -5.15 -12.44
CA TRP A 106 1.45 -4.52 -11.40
C TRP A 106 2.28 -3.37 -11.97
N CYS A 107 2.70 -2.45 -11.11
CA CYS A 107 3.58 -1.33 -11.47
C CYS A 107 4.83 -1.28 -10.58
N LYS A 108 5.82 -0.49 -11.01
CA LYS A 108 7.06 -0.26 -10.26
C LYS A 108 6.83 0.82 -9.20
N LEU A 109 6.74 0.43 -7.93
CA LEU A 109 6.65 1.36 -6.80
C LEU A 109 8.06 1.79 -6.35
N PRO A 110 8.43 3.08 -6.42
CA PRO A 110 9.75 3.54 -6.00
C PRO A 110 10.02 3.24 -4.52
N LEU A 111 11.20 2.68 -4.24
CA LEU A 111 11.65 2.38 -2.88
C LEU A 111 12.69 3.42 -2.43
N LYS A 112 13.77 3.60 -3.21
CA LYS A 112 14.83 4.55 -2.89
C LYS A 112 14.32 5.98 -3.06
N GLY A 113 14.52 6.81 -2.03
CA GLY A 113 14.02 8.19 -1.98
C GLY A 113 12.61 8.33 -1.42
N VAL A 114 11.84 7.24 -1.32
CA VAL A 114 10.52 7.20 -0.65
C VAL A 114 10.67 6.68 0.78
N VAL A 115 11.42 5.59 0.95
CA VAL A 115 11.70 4.99 2.26
C VAL A 115 13.06 5.48 2.75
N GLY A 116 13.09 6.07 3.94
CA GLY A 116 14.29 6.50 4.64
C GLY A 116 15.08 5.34 5.24
N GLU A 117 16.30 5.61 5.70
CA GLU A 117 17.16 4.62 6.37
C GLU A 117 16.55 4.07 7.67
N ASP A 118 15.64 4.83 8.29
CA ASP A 118 14.87 4.46 9.47
C ASP A 118 13.64 3.59 9.14
N ASN A 119 13.50 3.12 7.90
CA ASN A 119 12.33 2.39 7.39
C ASN A 119 11.01 3.16 7.53
N LYS A 120 11.05 4.50 7.58
CA LYS A 120 9.85 5.35 7.54
C LYS A 120 9.68 5.97 6.16
N ILE A 121 8.43 6.34 5.86
CA ILE A 121 8.07 7.00 4.61
C ILE A 121 7.93 8.50 4.93
N SER A 122 8.91 9.30 4.54
CA SER A 122 9.00 10.72 4.91
C SER A 122 7.76 11.52 4.44
N ALA A 123 7.27 11.22 3.24
CA ALA A 123 6.06 11.83 2.68
C ALA A 123 4.80 11.53 3.52
N PHE A 124 4.78 10.45 4.31
CA PHE A 124 3.66 10.16 5.19
C PHE A 124 3.71 10.96 6.49
N GLN A 125 4.91 11.32 6.96
CA GLN A 125 5.09 12.12 8.17
C GLN A 125 4.64 13.58 7.97
N SER A 126 4.68 14.09 6.75
CA SER A 126 4.21 15.45 6.42
C SER A 126 2.69 15.54 6.25
N MET A 127 1.98 14.41 6.19
CA MET A 127 0.52 14.37 6.06
C MET A 127 -0.16 14.32 7.43
N HIS A 128 -1.21 15.12 7.61
CA HIS A 128 -2.05 15.18 8.80
C HIS A 128 -3.17 14.13 8.81
N ASN A 129 -3.38 13.42 7.69
CA ASN A 129 -4.40 12.39 7.51
C ASN A 129 -5.83 12.89 7.72
N ARG A 130 -6.12 14.14 7.36
CA ARG A 130 -7.43 14.75 7.64
C ARG A 130 -7.94 15.66 6.53
N TYR A 131 -7.11 15.99 5.55
CA TYR A 131 -7.50 16.93 4.51
C TYR A 131 -7.82 16.21 3.19
N PRO A 132 -8.91 16.60 2.49
CA PRO A 132 -9.28 16.00 1.21
C PRO A 132 -8.17 16.06 0.15
N PHE A 133 -7.35 17.12 0.16
CA PHE A 133 -6.23 17.25 -0.77
C PHE A 133 -5.12 16.21 -0.52
N GLU A 134 -4.97 15.70 0.71
CA GLU A 134 -3.99 14.64 1.02
C GLU A 134 -4.46 13.31 0.43
N LEU A 135 -5.76 13.03 0.52
CA LEU A 135 -6.36 11.88 -0.13
C LEU A 135 -6.19 11.98 -1.65
N LEU A 136 -6.53 13.13 -2.24
CA LEU A 136 -6.38 13.35 -3.67
C LEU A 136 -4.91 13.21 -4.11
N ALA A 137 -3.96 13.71 -3.32
CA ALA A 137 -2.54 13.56 -3.60
C ALA A 137 -2.11 12.08 -3.60
N LEU A 138 -2.57 11.28 -2.64
CA LEU A 138 -2.30 9.83 -2.60
C LEU A 138 -2.95 9.11 -3.78
N GLN A 139 -4.22 9.38 -4.08
CA GLN A 139 -4.92 8.80 -5.22
C GLN A 139 -4.22 9.14 -6.53
N THR A 140 -3.82 10.40 -6.71
CA THR A 140 -3.09 10.86 -7.90
C THR A 140 -1.73 10.16 -8.01
N TYR A 141 -0.96 10.08 -6.92
CA TYR A 141 0.31 9.38 -6.90
C TYR A 141 0.15 7.91 -7.30
N MET A 142 -0.82 7.20 -6.71
CA MET A 142 -1.10 5.80 -7.03
C MET A 142 -1.61 5.61 -8.45
N TYR A 143 -2.41 6.54 -8.97
CA TYR A 143 -2.87 6.54 -10.35
C TYR A 143 -1.71 6.70 -11.33
N LEU A 144 -0.78 7.63 -11.08
CA LEU A 144 0.42 7.79 -11.90
C LEU A 144 1.30 6.53 -11.90
N LEU A 145 1.42 5.86 -10.74
CA LEU A 145 2.10 4.58 -10.65
C LEU A 145 1.38 3.51 -11.47
N TYR A 146 0.05 3.43 -11.40
CA TYR A 146 -0.75 2.49 -12.19
C TYR A 146 -0.63 2.73 -13.70
N ALA A 147 -0.73 3.98 -14.14
CA ALA A 147 -0.63 4.38 -15.54
C ALA A 147 0.77 4.11 -16.13
N ARG A 148 1.80 4.08 -15.27
CA ARG A 148 3.13 3.60 -15.61
C ARG A 148 3.19 2.09 -15.38
N ASP A 149 2.64 1.35 -16.34
CA ASP A 149 2.64 -0.10 -16.33
C ASP A 149 4.06 -0.69 -16.30
N ASN A 150 4.13 -2.00 -16.11
CA ASN A 150 5.38 -2.76 -16.11
C ASN A 150 5.89 -3.13 -17.51
N ARG A 151 5.18 -2.75 -18.58
CA ARG A 151 5.46 -3.16 -19.95
C ARG A 151 6.22 -2.09 -20.73
N ASN A 152 5.92 -0.83 -20.45
CA ASN A 152 6.48 0.32 -21.15
C ASN A 152 7.34 1.17 -20.21
N ASP A 153 8.42 1.74 -20.73
CA ASP A 153 9.27 2.66 -19.96
C ASP A 153 8.69 4.09 -19.88
N TYR A 154 7.61 4.35 -20.63
CA TYR A 154 6.89 5.62 -20.71
C TYR A 154 5.38 5.42 -20.49
N THR A 155 4.71 6.51 -20.12
CA THR A 155 3.25 6.61 -20.10
C THR A 155 2.86 7.65 -21.15
N LEU A 156 1.92 7.33 -22.04
CA LEU A 156 1.33 8.32 -22.94
C LEU A 156 0.34 9.17 -22.12
N ALA A 157 0.52 10.48 -22.16
CA ALA A 157 -0.33 11.46 -21.49
C ALA A 157 -1.58 11.79 -22.32
#